data_AF-A0A7C4V742-F1
#
_entry.id   AF-A0A7C4V742-F1
#
_cell.length_a   1.000
_cell.length_b   1.000
_cell.length_c   1.000
_cell.angle_alpha   90.00
_cell.angle_beta   90.00
_cell.angle_gamma   90.00
#
_symmetry.space_group_name_H-M   'P 1'
#
loop_
_entity.id
_entity.type
_entity.pdbx_description
1 polymer ?
#
loop_
_entity_poly.entity_id
_entity_poly.type
_entity_poly.pdbx_seq_one_letter_code
_entity_poly.pdbx_strand_id
1 'polypeptide(L)'
;MKSVRLLQIAALAVVLSAVEVGAEQAVSYGGASRTLRVGIVVTGSSKTLAASDAAQLFYVLDSRTDLKPEGWNLVNPMAPQRVDASVLARWNVDQTPMFPTPSSPYLPGQPVSKDMAVYWEVPLSRATPEQLAEYDVLYLGRSSGLINEEERDKLRRAVDCGTVLWVETTDFSAIGRGNVYLPFGVGSFQRRSAAAADLKPMQPLHPLLSFPYSVSTQELNAVAQMGDGFIYSLDRLKGSFEPTVVSGVVSGYGNSVVLASGPYGAGYVVFSGLGIGWRIDGSVRFSDSNRPFPAYFNPNVSAVPVPLLKLAYNILSINLHSVQERQSPRRFGSS
;
A
#
# COMPACT_ATOMS: atom_id res chain seq x y z
N MET A 1 -13.54 -55.04 54.32
CA MET A 1 -12.19 -55.23 53.74
C MET A 1 -12.33 -55.29 52.22
N LYS A 2 -11.62 -54.41 51.50
CA LYS A 2 -11.13 -54.52 50.10
C LYS A 2 -12.12 -55.04 49.02
N SER A 3 -12.41 -54.47 47.85
CA SER A 3 -12.01 -53.30 47.03
C SER A 3 -12.24 -53.74 45.56
N VAL A 4 -12.44 -52.78 44.63
CA VAL A 4 -12.26 -52.86 43.15
C VAL A 4 -13.49 -53.34 42.33
N ARG A 5 -13.95 -52.75 41.21
CA ARG A 5 -13.80 -51.45 40.50
C ARG A 5 -14.87 -51.40 39.35
N LEU A 6 -15.40 -50.20 39.10
CA LEU A 6 -15.79 -49.54 37.82
C LEU A 6 -16.52 -50.28 36.69
N LEU A 7 -17.61 -49.67 36.18
CA LEU A 7 -17.66 -48.92 34.90
C LEU A 7 -19.08 -48.37 34.64
N GLN A 8 -19.25 -47.04 34.68
CA GLN A 8 -20.43 -46.33 34.15
C GLN A 8 -19.97 -45.51 32.95
N ILE A 9 -20.57 -45.76 31.79
CA ILE A 9 -20.29 -45.03 30.54
C ILE A 9 -21.22 -43.82 30.49
N ALA A 10 -20.63 -42.62 30.53
CA ALA A 10 -21.31 -41.35 30.32
C ALA A 10 -21.24 -40.95 28.84
N ALA A 11 -22.38 -40.50 28.30
CA ALA A 11 -22.50 -39.92 26.98
C ALA A 11 -21.88 -38.52 26.93
N LEU A 12 -21.10 -38.23 25.89
CA LEU A 12 -20.65 -36.87 25.57
C LEU A 12 -20.85 -36.64 24.06
N ALA A 13 -21.90 -35.88 23.73
CA ALA A 13 -22.13 -35.37 22.38
C ALA A 13 -21.21 -34.17 22.15
N VAL A 14 -20.26 -34.32 21.23
CA VAL A 14 -19.43 -33.22 20.74
C VAL A 14 -20.17 -32.55 19.59
N VAL A 15 -20.61 -31.31 19.79
CA VAL A 15 -21.03 -30.41 18.70
C VAL A 15 -19.76 -29.91 18.02
N LEU A 16 -19.40 -30.49 16.88
CA LEU A 16 -18.43 -29.89 15.96
C LEU A 16 -19.12 -28.73 15.22
N SER A 17 -18.91 -27.51 15.68
CA SER A 17 -19.01 -26.33 14.83
C SER A 17 -17.77 -26.30 13.93
N ALA A 18 -17.89 -26.85 12.72
CA ALA A 18 -16.90 -26.67 11.68
C ALA A 18 -16.86 -25.18 11.31
N VAL A 19 -15.78 -24.50 11.68
CA VAL A 19 -15.41 -23.23 11.06
C VAL A 19 -14.90 -23.60 9.67
N GLU A 20 -15.71 -23.39 8.65
CA GLU A 20 -15.23 -23.38 7.27
C GLU A 20 -14.25 -22.21 7.14
N VAL A 21 -12.96 -22.51 7.28
CA VAL A 21 -11.91 -21.66 6.75
C VAL A 21 -11.97 -21.83 5.23
N GLY A 22 -12.91 -21.15 4.60
CA GLY A 22 -12.95 -21.02 3.15
C GLY A 22 -11.68 -20.31 2.70
N ALA A 23 -10.81 -21.02 1.99
CA ALA A 23 -9.76 -20.38 1.22
C ALA A 23 -10.45 -19.59 0.10
N GLU A 24 -10.76 -18.31 0.35
CA GLU A 24 -11.22 -17.39 -0.69
C GLU A 24 -10.07 -17.19 -1.69
N GLN A 25 -10.17 -17.89 -2.82
CA GLN A 25 -9.23 -17.79 -3.93
C GLN A 25 -9.50 -16.50 -4.70
N ALA A 26 -8.44 -15.82 -5.17
CA ALA A 26 -8.60 -14.75 -6.16
C ALA A 26 -9.40 -15.30 -7.34
N VAL A 27 -10.26 -14.45 -7.93
CA VAL A 27 -10.88 -14.77 -9.22
C VAL A 27 -9.75 -15.02 -10.23
N SER A 28 -9.57 -16.29 -10.61
CA SER A 28 -8.52 -16.73 -11.53
C SER A 28 -8.85 -16.23 -12.95
N TYR A 29 -8.00 -15.36 -13.48
CA TYR A 29 -7.94 -15.12 -14.92
C TYR A 29 -7.03 -16.21 -15.48
N GLY A 30 -7.57 -17.12 -16.28
CA GLY A 30 -6.86 -18.33 -16.71
C GLY A 30 -5.43 -18.07 -17.16
N GLY A 31 -4.45 -18.66 -16.46
CA GLY A 31 -3.07 -18.95 -16.88
C GLY A 31 -2.17 -17.83 -17.42
N ALA A 32 -2.66 -16.61 -17.62
CA ALA A 32 -1.89 -15.54 -18.25
C ALA A 32 -0.97 -14.87 -17.22
N SER A 33 0.35 -15.01 -17.42
CA SER A 33 1.31 -14.24 -16.62
C SER A 33 1.12 -12.75 -16.87
N ARG A 34 0.98 -11.97 -15.79
CA ARG A 34 0.83 -10.51 -15.81
C ARG A 34 1.97 -9.87 -15.03
N THR A 35 2.75 -9.05 -15.71
CA THR A 35 3.73 -8.20 -15.04
C THR A 35 3.07 -6.89 -14.63
N LEU A 36 3.18 -6.52 -13.35
CA LEU A 36 2.74 -5.25 -12.80
C LEU A 36 3.98 -4.41 -12.45
N ARG A 37 4.09 -3.25 -13.06
CA ARG A 37 5.19 -2.29 -12.86
C ARG A 37 4.83 -1.37 -11.70
N VAL A 38 5.47 -1.58 -10.56
CA VAL A 38 5.12 -0.95 -9.28
C VAL A 38 6.32 -0.22 -8.67
N GLY A 39 6.06 0.85 -7.93
CA GLY A 39 7.12 1.63 -7.29
C GLY A 39 6.66 2.45 -6.10
N ILE A 40 7.54 2.61 -5.12
CA ILE A 40 7.36 3.42 -3.91
C ILE A 40 7.97 4.79 -4.19
N VAL A 41 7.12 5.82 -4.19
CA VAL A 41 7.49 7.20 -4.46
C VAL A 41 8.28 7.77 -3.29
N VAL A 42 9.46 8.29 -3.63
CA VAL A 42 10.35 9.01 -2.72
C VAL A 42 10.46 10.45 -3.22
N THR A 43 10.11 11.43 -2.37
CA THR A 43 10.25 12.85 -2.73
C THR A 43 11.64 13.38 -2.41
N GLY A 44 12.02 14.51 -3.00
CA GLY A 44 13.27 15.19 -2.70
C GLY A 44 13.36 15.72 -1.25
N SER A 45 12.24 15.86 -0.53
CA SER A 45 12.21 16.33 0.86
C SER A 45 12.37 15.21 1.89
N SER A 46 12.27 13.95 1.47
CA SER A 46 12.48 12.76 2.29
C SER A 46 13.96 12.58 2.67
N LYS A 47 14.39 13.25 3.75
CA LYS A 47 15.79 13.24 4.23
C LYS A 47 16.15 12.13 5.21
N THR A 48 15.19 11.36 5.72
CA THR A 48 15.42 10.31 6.72
C THR A 48 14.91 8.97 6.21
N LEU A 49 15.52 7.85 6.64
CA LEU A 49 15.01 6.50 6.36
C LEU A 49 13.57 6.29 6.86
N ALA A 50 13.09 7.16 7.76
CA ALA A 50 11.69 7.28 8.13
C ALA A 50 10.74 7.50 6.94
N ALA A 51 11.27 7.95 5.80
CA ALA A 51 10.56 8.17 4.56
C ALA A 51 10.17 6.91 3.77
N SER A 52 10.57 5.72 4.23
CA SER A 52 10.18 4.45 3.61
C SER A 52 9.33 3.62 4.58
N ASP A 53 8.28 4.23 5.09
CA ASP A 53 7.36 3.62 6.05
C ASP A 53 6.55 2.44 5.48
N ALA A 54 6.64 2.20 4.17
CA ALA A 54 6.12 1.04 3.47
C ALA A 54 7.19 0.36 2.59
N ALA A 55 8.47 0.40 2.96
CA ALA A 55 9.59 -0.14 2.14
C ALA A 55 9.29 -1.55 1.60
N GLN A 56 8.79 -2.43 2.47
CA GLN A 56 8.55 -3.83 2.17
C GLN A 56 7.24 -4.09 1.42
N LEU A 57 6.42 -3.07 1.15
CA LEU A 57 5.07 -3.25 0.61
C LEU A 57 5.05 -4.17 -0.61
N PHE A 58 5.75 -3.81 -1.68
CA PHE A 58 5.72 -4.59 -2.91
C PHE A 58 6.52 -5.89 -2.81
N TYR A 59 7.55 -5.96 -1.96
CA TYR A 59 8.24 -7.22 -1.69
C TYR A 59 7.32 -8.23 -1.01
N VAL A 60 6.58 -7.80 0.02
CA VAL A 60 5.58 -8.65 0.71
C VAL A 60 4.53 -9.10 -0.28
N LEU A 61 3.96 -8.18 -1.06
CA LEU A 61 2.93 -8.52 -2.05
C LEU A 61 3.47 -9.47 -3.12
N ASP A 62 4.73 -9.34 -3.53
CA ASP A 62 5.32 -10.28 -4.48
C ASP A 62 5.64 -11.65 -3.85
N SER A 63 5.95 -11.68 -2.55
CA SER A 63 6.38 -12.88 -1.82
C SER A 63 5.22 -13.72 -1.26
N ARG A 64 4.02 -13.16 -1.10
CA ARG A 64 2.83 -13.86 -0.58
C ARG A 64 2.18 -14.76 -1.61
N THR A 65 2.87 -15.82 -2.04
CA THR A 65 2.41 -16.74 -3.10
C THR A 65 1.11 -17.48 -2.78
N ASP A 66 0.72 -17.54 -1.51
CA ASP A 66 -0.56 -18.10 -1.04
C ASP A 66 -1.78 -17.21 -1.33
N LEU A 67 -1.55 -15.89 -1.50
CA LEU A 67 -2.60 -14.88 -1.68
C LEU A 67 -2.33 -13.92 -2.85
N LYS A 68 -1.17 -13.97 -3.49
CA LYS A 68 -0.91 -13.20 -4.71
C LYS A 68 -1.76 -13.80 -5.82
N PRO A 69 -2.55 -12.99 -6.57
CA PRO A 69 -3.28 -13.50 -7.71
C PRO A 69 -2.35 -14.27 -8.68
N GLU A 70 -2.83 -15.40 -9.16
CA GLU A 70 -2.03 -16.30 -9.99
C GLU A 70 -1.48 -15.58 -11.23
N GLY A 71 -0.24 -15.89 -11.60
CA GLY A 71 0.43 -15.30 -12.76
C GLY A 71 0.95 -13.88 -12.56
N TRP A 72 0.65 -13.20 -11.45
CA TRP A 72 1.15 -11.86 -11.18
C TRP A 72 2.65 -11.86 -10.82
N ASN A 73 3.40 -10.96 -11.44
CA ASN A 73 4.79 -10.67 -11.13
C ASN A 73 4.96 -9.16 -10.94
N LEU A 74 5.37 -8.75 -9.73
CA LEU A 74 5.60 -7.34 -9.44
C LEU A 74 7.06 -6.99 -9.78
N VAL A 75 7.27 -5.91 -10.52
CA VAL A 75 8.60 -5.44 -10.90
C VAL A 75 8.69 -3.93 -10.75
N ASN A 76 9.86 -3.41 -10.40
CA ASN A 76 10.16 -2.00 -10.58
C ASN A 76 10.94 -1.86 -11.90
N PRO A 77 10.35 -1.30 -12.98
CA PRO A 77 11.01 -1.18 -14.29
C PRO A 77 12.26 -0.29 -14.25
N MET A 78 12.37 0.60 -13.27
CA MET A 78 13.50 1.52 -13.12
C MET A 78 14.38 1.18 -11.91
N ALA A 79 14.29 -0.04 -11.37
CA ALA A 79 15.19 -0.47 -10.31
C ALA A 79 16.66 -0.30 -10.76
N PRO A 80 17.54 0.29 -9.94
CA PRO A 80 18.94 0.33 -10.25
C PRO A 80 19.47 -1.10 -10.38
N GLN A 81 20.30 -1.39 -11.38
CA GLN A 81 20.88 -2.74 -11.53
C GLN A 81 21.95 -3.04 -10.49
N ARG A 82 22.66 -2.00 -10.05
CA ARG A 82 23.75 -2.06 -9.09
C ARG A 82 23.67 -0.88 -8.13
N VAL A 83 24.21 -1.07 -6.94
CA VAL A 83 24.37 -0.01 -5.95
C VAL A 83 25.43 0.97 -6.42
N ASP A 84 25.00 2.19 -6.75
CA ASP A 84 25.88 3.29 -7.15
C ASP A 84 26.10 4.30 -6.00
N ALA A 85 26.89 5.35 -6.26
CA ALA A 85 27.18 6.38 -5.28
C ALA A 85 25.92 7.09 -4.74
N SER A 86 24.85 7.15 -5.53
CA SER A 86 23.61 7.80 -5.14
C SER A 86 22.73 6.93 -4.27
N VAL A 87 22.70 5.61 -4.53
CA VAL A 87 22.09 4.64 -3.64
C VAL A 87 22.80 4.65 -2.30
N LEU A 88 24.14 4.63 -2.31
CA LEU A 88 24.94 4.71 -1.09
C LEU A 88 24.64 6.00 -0.34
N ALA A 89 24.68 7.16 -1.00
CA ALA A 89 24.40 8.44 -0.36
C ALA A 89 22.99 8.50 0.25
N ARG A 90 21.98 7.95 -0.43
CA ARG A 90 20.60 7.88 0.06
C ARG A 90 20.46 7.01 1.31
N TRP A 91 21.15 5.87 1.33
CA TRP A 91 21.08 4.88 2.40
C TRP A 91 22.17 5.06 3.46
N ASN A 92 23.03 6.06 3.28
CA ASN A 92 24.03 6.51 4.24
C ASN A 92 23.47 7.67 5.07
N VAL A 93 22.40 7.41 5.81
CA VAL A 93 21.90 8.38 6.78
C VAL A 93 22.44 8.05 8.16
N ASP A 94 22.72 9.10 8.95
CA ASP A 94 22.81 8.97 10.40
C ASP A 94 21.47 8.42 10.90
N GLN A 95 21.49 7.16 11.32
CA GLN A 95 20.41 6.65 12.14
C GLN A 95 20.39 7.53 13.39
N THR A 96 19.19 7.93 13.82
CA THR A 96 18.93 8.79 14.98
C THR A 96 19.88 8.54 16.17
N PRO A 97 20.07 9.46 17.13
CA PRO A 97 21.07 9.38 18.22
C PRO A 97 21.19 8.07 19.02
N MET A 98 20.26 7.12 18.86
CA MET A 98 20.32 5.75 19.36
C MET A 98 21.23 4.78 18.59
N PHE A 99 21.63 5.07 17.33
CA PHE A 99 22.50 4.17 16.52
C PHE A 99 23.55 4.97 15.72
N PRO A 100 24.65 5.40 16.35
CA PRO A 100 25.55 6.42 15.80
C PRO A 100 26.61 5.90 14.81
N THR A 101 26.27 4.98 13.91
CA THR A 101 27.21 4.58 12.84
C THR A 101 26.59 4.77 11.46
N PRO A 102 26.86 5.89 10.78
CA PRO A 102 26.57 6.04 9.36
C PRO A 102 27.42 5.03 8.59
N SER A 103 26.75 3.98 8.14
CA SER A 103 27.26 3.13 7.08
C SER A 103 26.06 2.71 6.25
N SER A 104 26.14 2.94 4.94
CA SER A 104 25.17 2.34 4.04
C SER A 104 25.22 0.82 4.24
N PRO A 105 24.08 0.14 4.42
CA PRO A 105 24.03 -1.31 4.50
C PRO A 105 24.34 -1.99 3.16
N TYR A 106 24.56 -1.20 2.10
CA TYR A 106 24.84 -1.66 0.76
C TYR A 106 26.32 -1.51 0.41
N LEU A 107 26.84 -2.48 -0.37
CA LEU A 107 28.21 -2.43 -0.89
C LEU A 107 28.24 -1.74 -2.27
N PRO A 108 29.22 -0.86 -2.54
CA PRO A 108 29.39 -0.28 -3.87
C PRO A 108 29.48 -1.34 -4.98
N GLY A 109 28.70 -1.17 -6.04
CA GLY A 109 28.69 -2.06 -7.21
C GLY A 109 27.97 -3.39 -7.01
N GLN A 110 27.46 -3.71 -5.81
CA GLN A 110 26.73 -4.97 -5.63
C GLN A 110 25.45 -4.97 -6.48
N PRO A 111 25.03 -6.12 -7.04
CA PRO A 111 23.75 -6.25 -7.72
C PRO A 111 22.59 -5.88 -6.79
N VAL A 112 21.58 -5.23 -7.33
CA VAL A 112 20.35 -4.92 -6.59
C VAL A 112 19.31 -6.02 -6.84
N SER A 113 18.68 -6.50 -5.77
CA SER A 113 17.68 -7.57 -5.78
C SER A 113 16.36 -7.13 -5.13
N LYS A 114 15.28 -7.87 -5.39
CA LYS A 114 13.91 -7.56 -4.91
C LYS A 114 13.77 -7.49 -3.40
N ASP A 115 14.64 -8.14 -2.64
CA ASP A 115 14.67 -8.09 -1.17
C ASP A 115 15.37 -6.82 -0.64
N MET A 116 15.92 -5.98 -1.52
CA MET A 116 16.52 -4.70 -1.14
C MET A 116 15.50 -3.57 -1.27
N ALA A 117 15.45 -2.70 -0.28
CA ALA A 117 14.52 -1.58 -0.27
C ALA A 117 14.69 -0.65 -1.47
N VAL A 118 15.94 -0.38 -1.85
CA VAL A 118 16.25 0.47 -3.01
C VAL A 118 15.69 -0.07 -4.33
N TYR A 119 15.46 -1.39 -4.44
CA TYR A 119 14.85 -1.98 -5.63
C TYR A 119 13.46 -1.40 -5.90
N TRP A 120 12.68 -1.06 -4.87
CA TRP A 120 11.29 -0.62 -5.03
C TRP A 120 11.13 0.91 -5.03
N GLU A 121 12.19 1.66 -4.73
CA GLU A 121 12.12 3.11 -4.64
C GLU A 121 12.08 3.78 -6.01
N VAL A 122 11.32 4.88 -6.09
CA VAL A 122 11.20 5.76 -7.27
C VAL A 122 11.48 7.20 -6.82
N PRO A 123 12.73 7.67 -6.95
CA PRO A 123 13.09 9.04 -6.57
C PRO A 123 12.51 10.07 -7.57
N LEU A 124 11.48 10.84 -7.15
CA LEU A 124 10.82 11.82 -8.04
C LEU A 124 11.73 12.97 -8.49
N SER A 125 12.73 13.30 -7.68
CA SER A 125 13.73 14.33 -8.02
C SER A 125 14.56 13.96 -9.25
N ARG A 126 14.58 12.67 -9.62
CA ARG A 126 15.37 12.14 -10.75
C ARG A 126 14.54 11.48 -11.83
N ALA A 127 13.32 11.03 -11.48
CA ALA A 127 12.42 10.44 -12.45
C ALA A 127 11.91 11.48 -13.44
N THR A 128 11.92 11.12 -14.72
CA THR A 128 11.26 11.87 -15.79
C THR A 128 9.77 11.50 -15.88
N PRO A 129 8.89 12.37 -16.40
CA PRO A 129 7.49 12.02 -16.64
C PRO A 129 7.31 10.74 -17.46
N GLU A 130 8.16 10.53 -18.47
CA GLU A 130 8.13 9.37 -19.36
C GLU A 130 8.46 8.08 -18.59
N GLN A 131 9.46 8.13 -17.71
CA GLN A 131 9.80 6.99 -16.83
C GLN A 131 8.68 6.69 -15.83
N LEU A 132 7.98 7.71 -15.33
CA LEU A 132 6.87 7.49 -14.40
C LEU A 132 5.64 6.90 -15.10
N ALA A 133 5.43 7.21 -16.38
CA ALA A 133 4.35 6.64 -17.20
C ALA A 133 4.54 5.14 -17.48
N GLU A 134 5.74 4.59 -17.30
CA GLU A 134 5.99 3.14 -17.39
C GLU A 134 5.42 2.36 -16.19
N TYR A 135 5.00 3.02 -15.12
CA TYR A 135 4.44 2.34 -13.95
C TYR A 135 2.94 2.09 -14.11
N ASP A 136 2.50 0.90 -13.73
CA ASP A 136 1.09 0.57 -13.57
C ASP A 136 0.57 1.11 -12.22
N VAL A 137 1.39 1.08 -11.15
CA VAL A 137 1.04 1.60 -9.83
C VAL A 137 2.22 2.34 -9.18
N LEU A 138 1.97 3.55 -8.70
CA LEU A 138 2.88 4.31 -7.85
C LEU A 138 2.27 4.49 -6.46
N TYR A 139 3.00 4.09 -5.43
CA TYR A 139 2.60 4.26 -4.03
C TYR A 139 3.27 5.50 -3.43
N LEU A 140 2.46 6.42 -2.91
CA LEU A 140 2.88 7.58 -2.15
C LEU A 140 2.48 7.37 -0.68
N GLY A 141 3.46 7.16 0.19
CA GLY A 141 3.24 6.72 1.57
C GLY A 141 3.18 7.83 2.62
N ARG A 142 2.90 7.40 3.86
CA ARG A 142 2.72 8.27 5.04
C ARG A 142 4.00 9.00 5.45
N SER A 143 5.16 8.68 4.90
CA SER A 143 6.40 9.42 5.17
C SER A 143 7.09 9.95 3.92
N SER A 144 6.39 9.98 2.78
CA SER A 144 6.95 10.48 1.52
C SER A 144 7.31 11.98 1.53
N GLY A 145 7.15 12.70 2.65
CA GLY A 145 7.57 14.10 2.78
C GLY A 145 6.65 15.09 2.03
N LEU A 146 7.08 16.35 1.95
CA LEU A 146 6.38 17.37 1.18
C LEU A 146 6.65 17.22 -0.31
N ILE A 147 5.59 17.26 -1.12
CA ILE A 147 5.63 17.26 -2.58
C ILE A 147 5.60 18.70 -3.10
N ASN A 148 6.61 19.08 -3.86
CA ASN A 148 6.66 20.38 -4.55
C ASN A 148 5.79 20.39 -5.82
N GLU A 149 5.66 21.55 -6.48
CA GLU A 149 4.81 21.70 -7.68
C GLU A 149 5.28 20.86 -8.87
N GLU A 150 6.59 20.72 -9.08
CA GLU A 150 7.17 19.95 -10.16
C GLU A 150 6.91 18.45 -9.98
N GLU A 151 7.18 17.94 -8.77
CA GLU A 151 6.88 16.55 -8.37
C GLU A 151 5.39 16.24 -8.47
N ARG A 152 4.53 17.22 -8.14
CA ARG A 152 3.08 17.11 -8.30
C ARG A 152 2.69 16.96 -9.78
N ASP A 153 3.26 17.79 -10.66
CA ASP A 153 2.97 17.73 -12.09
C ASP A 153 3.47 16.42 -12.72
N LYS A 154 4.64 15.93 -12.28
CA LYS A 154 5.16 14.60 -12.65
C LYS A 154 4.18 13.48 -12.31
N LEU A 155 3.70 13.43 -11.06
CA LEU A 155 2.71 12.44 -10.62
C LEU A 155 1.38 12.58 -11.38
N ARG A 156 0.91 13.82 -11.61
CA ARG A 156 -0.30 14.09 -12.38
C ARG A 156 -0.20 13.53 -13.81
N ARG A 157 0.91 13.80 -14.51
CA ARG A 157 1.15 13.29 -15.86
C ARG A 157 1.24 11.76 -15.92
N ALA A 158 1.84 11.13 -14.91
CA ALA A 158 1.87 9.67 -14.82
C ALA A 158 0.46 9.09 -14.77
N VAL A 159 -0.42 9.66 -13.93
CA VAL A 159 -1.83 9.26 -13.86
C VAL A 159 -2.56 9.55 -15.18
N ASP A 160 -2.32 10.71 -15.80
CA ASP A 160 -2.85 11.01 -17.15
C ASP A 160 -2.47 9.96 -18.19
N CYS A 161 -1.31 9.31 -18.04
CA CYS A 161 -0.81 8.24 -18.92
C CYS A 161 -1.30 6.82 -18.55
N GLY A 162 -2.09 6.65 -17.49
CA GLY A 162 -2.65 5.34 -17.13
C GLY A 162 -2.20 4.76 -15.79
N THR A 163 -1.26 5.42 -15.10
CA THR A 163 -0.77 4.95 -13.80
C THR A 163 -1.85 5.06 -12.72
N VAL A 164 -1.91 4.07 -11.83
CA VAL A 164 -2.64 4.19 -10.57
C VAL A 164 -1.76 4.90 -9.55
N LEU A 165 -2.20 6.07 -9.06
CA LEU A 165 -1.57 6.72 -7.92
C LEU A 165 -2.28 6.31 -6.63
N TRP A 166 -1.63 5.48 -5.84
CA TRP A 166 -2.09 5.08 -4.51
C TRP A 166 -1.47 6.01 -3.46
N VAL A 167 -2.30 6.87 -2.88
CA VAL A 167 -1.92 7.83 -1.86
C VAL A 167 -2.36 7.35 -0.48
N GLU A 168 -1.40 7.20 0.41
CA GLU A 168 -1.60 7.07 1.85
C GLU A 168 -0.97 8.25 2.59
N THR A 169 -1.65 8.71 3.63
CA THR A 169 -1.38 10.05 4.15
C THR A 169 -0.37 10.10 5.30
N THR A 170 0.50 11.11 5.21
CA THR A 170 1.22 11.77 6.32
C THR A 170 0.24 12.57 7.19
N ASP A 171 0.56 12.80 8.45
CA ASP A 171 -0.17 13.71 9.35
C ASP A 171 -0.06 15.18 8.84
N PHE A 172 -1.01 15.62 8.01
CA PHE A 172 -1.02 17.00 7.48
C PHE A 172 -1.53 18.03 8.50
N SER A 173 -1.81 17.63 9.74
CA SER A 173 -2.28 18.55 10.78
C SER A 173 -1.15 19.38 11.42
N ALA A 174 0.11 18.97 11.27
CA ALA A 174 1.25 19.60 11.93
C ALA A 174 1.84 20.82 11.19
N ILE A 175 1.43 21.10 9.94
CA ILE A 175 1.91 22.26 9.18
C ILE A 175 0.79 23.28 9.08
N GLY A 176 0.70 24.13 10.11
CA GLY A 176 -0.08 25.35 10.00
C GLY A 176 0.33 26.13 8.76
N ARG A 177 -0.66 26.54 7.95
CA ARG A 177 -0.55 27.52 6.86
C ARG A 177 0.30 27.07 5.66
N GLY A 178 -0.25 26.15 4.87
CA GLY A 178 0.20 25.94 3.49
C GLY A 178 -0.51 24.74 2.92
N ASN A 179 -1.34 24.95 1.91
CA ASN A 179 -2.00 23.88 1.17
C ASN A 179 -0.92 22.90 0.66
N VAL A 180 -0.76 21.75 1.32
CA VAL A 180 -0.18 20.60 0.64
C VAL A 180 -1.23 20.19 -0.36
N TYR A 181 -1.15 20.76 -1.56
CA TYR A 181 -1.98 20.35 -2.67
C TYR A 181 -1.56 18.93 -3.01
N LEU A 182 -2.14 17.92 -2.36
CA LEU A 182 -2.19 16.61 -2.99
C LEU A 182 -2.60 16.86 -4.45
N PRO A 183 -1.98 16.16 -5.43
CA PRO A 183 -2.50 16.26 -6.77
C PRO A 183 -4.03 16.05 -6.67
N PHE A 184 -4.78 16.81 -7.47
CA PHE A 184 -6.24 16.74 -7.53
C PHE A 184 -7.03 17.50 -6.45
N GLY A 185 -6.42 18.25 -5.51
CA GLY A 185 -7.17 19.20 -4.66
C GLY A 185 -7.79 18.60 -3.38
N VAL A 186 -7.24 17.50 -2.87
CA VAL A 186 -7.60 16.97 -1.55
C VAL A 186 -7.01 17.87 -0.46
N GLY A 187 -7.86 18.40 0.42
CA GLY A 187 -7.49 19.45 1.38
C GLY A 187 -6.63 18.96 2.55
N SER A 188 -7.02 17.88 3.21
CA SER A 188 -6.25 17.28 4.32
C SER A 188 -6.83 15.94 4.74
N PHE A 189 -5.98 15.15 5.39
CA PHE A 189 -6.37 14.00 6.18
C PHE A 189 -6.36 14.36 7.66
N GLN A 190 -7.44 14.02 8.35
CA GLN A 190 -7.54 14.15 9.79
C GLN A 190 -7.21 12.83 10.44
N ARG A 191 -6.25 12.86 11.38
CA ARG A 191 -5.97 11.72 12.25
C ARG A 191 -7.15 11.49 13.20
N ARG A 192 -7.61 10.25 13.27
CA ARG A 192 -8.75 9.84 14.09
C ARG A 192 -8.43 8.55 14.84
N SER A 193 -9.06 8.36 16.00
CA SER A 193 -8.90 7.13 16.79
C SER A 193 -9.52 5.95 16.06
N ALA A 194 -8.76 4.89 15.82
CA ALA A 194 -9.26 3.68 15.16
C ALA A 194 -10.45 3.05 15.92
N ALA A 195 -10.46 3.14 17.25
CA ALA A 195 -11.53 2.59 18.08
C ALA A 195 -12.91 3.21 17.79
N ALA A 196 -12.95 4.43 17.26
CA ALA A 196 -14.17 5.15 16.92
C ALA A 196 -14.52 5.12 15.41
N ALA A 197 -13.79 4.32 14.62
CA ALA A 197 -13.89 4.35 13.16
C ALA A 197 -15.28 3.93 12.63
N ASP A 198 -15.86 2.85 13.16
CA ASP A 198 -17.12 2.25 12.70
C ASP A 198 -17.21 2.22 11.16
N LEU A 199 -16.26 1.52 10.54
CA LEU A 199 -16.10 1.57 9.09
C LEU A 199 -17.27 0.90 8.37
N LYS A 200 -17.81 1.59 7.36
CA LYS A 200 -18.96 1.14 6.57
C LYS A 200 -18.68 1.31 5.07
N PRO A 201 -18.80 0.23 4.28
CA PRO A 201 -18.79 0.31 2.82
C PRO A 201 -19.91 1.24 2.33
N MET A 202 -19.54 2.30 1.61
CA MET A 202 -20.49 3.14 0.88
C MET A 202 -20.84 2.51 -0.47
N GLN A 203 -19.86 1.81 -1.05
CA GLN A 203 -19.98 1.11 -2.34
C GLN A 203 -19.47 -0.33 -2.18
N PRO A 204 -20.27 -1.26 -1.62
CA PRO A 204 -19.82 -2.62 -1.31
C PRO A 204 -19.31 -3.41 -2.53
N LEU A 205 -19.84 -3.10 -3.72
CA LEU A 205 -19.45 -3.75 -4.99
C LEU A 205 -18.33 -3.01 -5.73
N HIS A 206 -17.74 -1.97 -5.13
CA HIS A 206 -16.61 -1.27 -5.74
C HIS A 206 -15.40 -2.23 -5.82
N PRO A 207 -14.58 -2.20 -6.91
CA PRO A 207 -13.44 -3.12 -7.06
C PRO A 207 -12.48 -3.15 -5.86
N LEU A 208 -12.25 -2.00 -5.21
CA LEU A 208 -11.47 -1.94 -3.97
C LEU A 208 -11.94 -2.87 -2.84
N LEU A 209 -13.21 -3.26 -2.81
CA LEU A 209 -13.79 -4.14 -1.79
C LEU A 209 -14.22 -5.51 -2.33
N SER A 210 -14.10 -5.74 -3.63
CA SER A 210 -14.69 -6.91 -4.28
C SER A 210 -13.78 -7.61 -5.29
N PHE A 211 -12.64 -7.03 -5.66
CA PHE A 211 -11.82 -7.58 -6.73
C PHE A 211 -10.31 -7.28 -6.59
N PRO A 212 -9.41 -8.29 -6.67
CA PRO A 212 -9.70 -9.72 -6.86
C PRO A 212 -10.25 -10.42 -5.62
N TYR A 213 -10.27 -9.75 -4.47
CA TYR A 213 -10.75 -10.30 -3.21
C TYR A 213 -11.95 -9.52 -2.66
N SER A 214 -12.93 -10.25 -2.13
CA SER A 214 -13.96 -9.71 -1.25
C SER A 214 -13.35 -9.24 0.07
N VAL A 215 -13.71 -8.02 0.48
CA VAL A 215 -13.37 -7.45 1.79
C VAL A 215 -14.66 -7.10 2.52
N SER A 216 -14.91 -7.82 3.60
CA SER A 216 -16.08 -7.62 4.46
C SER A 216 -15.94 -6.38 5.36
N THR A 217 -17.08 -5.89 5.86
CA THR A 217 -17.10 -4.84 6.88
C THR A 217 -16.34 -5.22 8.15
N GLN A 218 -16.37 -6.51 8.53
CA GLN A 218 -15.61 -7.00 9.68
C GLN A 218 -14.10 -6.91 9.43
N GLU A 219 -13.63 -7.31 8.25
CA GLU A 219 -12.23 -7.20 7.85
C GLU A 219 -11.77 -5.73 7.78
N LEU A 220 -12.60 -4.82 7.26
CA LEU A 220 -12.30 -3.38 7.27
C LEU A 220 -12.10 -2.86 8.71
N ASN A 221 -13.02 -3.20 9.61
CA ASN A 221 -12.91 -2.78 11.00
C ASN A 221 -11.70 -3.42 11.70
N ALA A 222 -11.38 -4.68 11.41
CA ALA A 222 -10.15 -5.32 11.89
C ALA A 222 -8.90 -4.59 11.40
N VAL A 223 -8.84 -4.21 10.11
CA VAL A 223 -7.75 -3.41 9.54
C VAL A 223 -7.60 -2.10 10.28
N ALA A 224 -8.70 -1.39 10.59
CA ALA A 224 -8.63 -0.15 11.35
C ALA A 224 -7.97 -0.32 12.73
N GLN A 225 -8.31 -1.40 13.44
CA GLN A 225 -7.80 -1.67 14.79
C GLN A 225 -6.33 -2.11 14.85
N MET A 226 -5.69 -2.44 13.72
CA MET A 226 -4.27 -2.84 13.71
C MET A 226 -3.34 -1.64 14.06
N GLY A 227 -2.04 -1.90 14.23
CA GLY A 227 -1.03 -0.86 14.31
C GLY A 227 -1.15 0.09 15.52
N ASP A 228 -0.86 1.38 15.31
CA ASP A 228 -0.73 2.42 16.34
C ASP A 228 -2.05 2.96 16.90
N GLY A 229 -3.20 2.38 16.51
CA GLY A 229 -4.52 2.80 16.97
C GLY A 229 -5.09 4.03 16.27
N PHE A 230 -4.50 4.46 15.14
CA PHE A 230 -4.99 5.60 14.36
C PHE A 230 -5.25 5.23 12.90
N ILE A 231 -6.32 5.81 12.35
CA ILE A 231 -6.58 5.90 10.92
C ILE A 231 -6.88 7.36 10.56
N TYR A 232 -7.06 7.63 9.28
CA TYR A 232 -7.24 8.98 8.80
C TYR A 232 -8.53 9.12 8.00
N SER A 233 -9.27 10.20 8.23
CA SER A 233 -10.44 10.56 7.44
C SER A 233 -10.12 11.75 6.54
N LEU A 234 -10.67 11.77 5.33
CA LEU A 234 -10.58 12.92 4.44
C LEU A 234 -11.55 14.01 4.94
N ASP A 235 -11.01 15.15 5.40
CA ASP A 235 -11.75 16.15 6.18
C ASP A 235 -12.71 17.01 5.34
N ARG A 236 -12.38 17.23 4.06
CA ARG A 236 -13.29 17.76 3.03
C ARG A 236 -12.61 17.62 1.66
N LEU A 237 -13.36 17.12 0.67
CA LEU A 237 -13.16 17.49 -0.73
C LEU A 237 -13.64 18.95 -0.89
N LYS A 238 -12.86 19.90 -0.35
CA LYS A 238 -13.23 21.32 -0.30
C LYS A 238 -12.58 22.06 -1.46
N GLY A 239 -13.42 22.64 -2.32
CA GLY A 239 -12.98 23.31 -3.54
C GLY A 239 -13.15 22.38 -4.73
N SER A 240 -13.48 22.96 -5.87
CA SER A 240 -13.76 22.30 -7.14
C SER A 240 -12.72 21.23 -7.50
N PHE A 241 -12.92 20.00 -7.04
CA PHE A 241 -12.81 18.90 -7.97
C PHE A 241 -13.78 19.24 -9.11
N GLU A 242 -13.35 19.10 -10.37
CA GLU A 242 -14.30 18.66 -11.40
C GLU A 242 -15.13 17.54 -10.72
N PRO A 243 -16.45 17.69 -10.48
CA PRO A 243 -17.21 16.91 -9.48
C PRO A 243 -17.31 15.40 -9.72
N THR A 244 -16.45 14.84 -10.54
CA THR A 244 -16.58 13.56 -11.23
C THR A 244 -15.37 12.64 -11.09
N VAL A 245 -14.24 13.08 -10.51
CA VAL A 245 -13.00 12.29 -10.55
C VAL A 245 -12.90 11.22 -9.45
N VAL A 246 -13.36 11.47 -8.22
CA VAL A 246 -13.13 10.57 -7.07
C VAL A 246 -14.38 10.41 -6.22
N SER A 247 -14.73 9.17 -5.86
CA SER A 247 -15.88 8.85 -5.02
C SER A 247 -15.47 8.14 -3.72
N GLY A 248 -16.21 8.38 -2.64
CA GLY A 248 -16.01 7.67 -1.37
C GLY A 248 -16.46 6.22 -1.47
N VAL A 249 -15.58 5.30 -1.07
CA VAL A 249 -15.80 3.84 -1.11
C VAL A 249 -16.08 3.31 0.29
N VAL A 250 -15.36 3.80 1.30
CA VAL A 250 -15.56 3.46 2.72
C VAL A 250 -15.67 4.74 3.53
N SER A 251 -16.65 4.77 4.42
CA SER A 251 -16.83 5.83 5.41
C SER A 251 -16.54 5.34 6.83
N GLY A 252 -16.30 6.27 7.74
CA GLY A 252 -16.20 6.08 9.18
C GLY A 252 -16.55 7.38 9.92
N TYR A 253 -16.54 7.39 11.25
CA TYR A 253 -16.72 8.62 12.06
C TYR A 253 -17.96 9.45 11.69
N GLY A 254 -19.12 8.81 11.55
CA GLY A 254 -20.34 9.52 11.17
C GLY A 254 -20.30 10.09 9.74
N ASN A 255 -19.87 9.27 8.77
CA ASN A 255 -19.84 9.52 7.32
C ASN A 255 -18.61 10.27 6.77
N SER A 256 -17.54 10.41 7.54
CA SER A 256 -16.25 10.88 7.01
C SER A 256 -15.64 9.81 6.09
N VAL A 257 -15.15 10.20 4.92
CA VAL A 257 -14.56 9.25 3.96
C VAL A 257 -13.18 8.81 4.45
N VAL A 258 -12.90 7.51 4.40
CA VAL A 258 -11.62 6.91 4.83
C VAL A 258 -10.90 6.23 3.65
N LEU A 259 -11.66 5.71 2.69
CA LEU A 259 -11.15 5.18 1.43
C LEU A 259 -11.93 5.82 0.29
N ALA A 260 -11.24 6.42 -0.65
CA ALA A 260 -11.83 7.04 -1.83
C ALA A 260 -11.04 6.66 -3.07
N SER A 261 -11.71 6.58 -4.21
CA SER A 261 -11.03 6.37 -5.47
C SER A 261 -11.85 6.81 -6.67
N GLY A 262 -11.18 7.05 -7.78
CA GLY A 262 -11.83 7.24 -9.06
C GLY A 262 -10.85 7.54 -10.21
N PRO A 263 -11.37 7.55 -11.45
CA PRO A 263 -10.56 7.72 -12.64
C PRO A 263 -10.04 9.16 -12.78
N TYR A 264 -8.81 9.32 -13.24
CA TYR A 264 -8.23 10.61 -13.61
C TYR A 264 -7.38 10.44 -14.87
N GLY A 265 -7.63 11.24 -15.91
CA GLY A 265 -7.01 11.02 -17.22
C GLY A 265 -7.24 9.58 -17.71
N ALA A 266 -6.18 8.90 -18.14
CA ALA A 266 -6.23 7.47 -18.50
C ALA A 266 -6.02 6.51 -17.31
N GLY A 267 -5.72 7.03 -16.13
CA GLY A 267 -5.36 6.27 -14.94
C GLY A 267 -6.38 6.35 -13.81
N TYR A 268 -5.91 6.10 -12.59
CA TYR A 268 -6.76 6.06 -11.40
C TYR A 268 -6.06 6.66 -10.20
N VAL A 269 -6.84 7.24 -9.28
CA VAL A 269 -6.31 7.71 -8.00
C VAL A 269 -7.03 6.99 -6.88
N VAL A 270 -6.25 6.54 -5.89
CA VAL A 270 -6.77 5.91 -4.67
C VAL A 270 -6.24 6.67 -3.47
N PHE A 271 -7.14 7.18 -2.63
CA PHE A 271 -6.81 7.80 -1.36
C PHE A 271 -7.21 6.86 -0.22
N SER A 272 -6.22 6.38 0.54
CA SER A 272 -6.43 5.48 1.68
C SER A 272 -5.93 6.13 2.96
N GLY A 273 -6.88 6.35 3.89
CA GLY A 273 -6.58 6.71 5.27
C GLY A 273 -6.44 5.50 6.21
N LEU A 274 -6.53 4.28 5.68
CA LEU A 274 -6.41 3.04 6.46
C LEU A 274 -4.96 2.69 6.78
N GLY A 275 -4.00 3.22 6.01
CA GLY A 275 -2.59 2.99 6.28
C GLY A 275 -2.12 1.58 5.96
N ILE A 276 -2.64 1.02 4.88
CA ILE A 276 -2.43 -0.36 4.47
C ILE A 276 -0.93 -0.63 4.25
N GLY A 277 -0.22 0.25 3.54
CA GLY A 277 1.19 0.06 3.20
C GLY A 277 2.09 0.03 4.43
N TRP A 278 1.93 0.98 5.34
CA TRP A 278 2.74 0.99 6.57
C TRP A 278 2.37 -0.11 7.56
N ARG A 279 1.12 -0.57 7.58
CA ARG A 279 0.69 -1.70 8.42
C ARG A 279 1.21 -3.03 7.87
N ILE A 280 1.26 -3.18 6.54
CA ILE A 280 1.91 -4.33 5.89
C ILE A 280 3.39 -4.36 6.31
N ASP A 281 4.08 -3.25 6.12
CA ASP A 281 5.50 -3.15 6.45
C ASP A 281 5.75 -3.34 7.97
N GLY A 282 4.93 -2.70 8.82
CA GLY A 282 4.99 -2.86 10.28
C GLY A 282 4.70 -4.27 10.79
N SER A 283 3.96 -5.09 10.04
CA SER A 283 3.66 -6.49 10.42
C SER A 283 4.86 -7.42 10.22
N VAL A 284 5.82 -7.05 9.36
CA VAL A 284 7.04 -7.83 9.09
C VAL A 284 8.29 -7.23 9.73
N ARG A 285 8.19 -6.02 10.29
CA ARG A 285 9.26 -5.44 11.11
C ARG A 285 9.49 -6.29 12.35
N PHE A 286 10.76 -6.32 12.79
CA PHE A 286 11.14 -6.95 14.05
C PHE A 286 10.33 -6.34 15.21
N SER A 287 10.14 -7.12 16.28
CA SER A 287 9.49 -6.68 17.52
C SER A 287 10.25 -5.58 18.27
N ASP A 288 11.42 -5.16 17.79
CA ASP A 288 12.12 -3.99 18.31
C ASP A 288 11.73 -2.73 17.53
N SER A 289 10.82 -1.97 18.11
CA SER A 289 10.42 -0.61 17.69
C SER A 289 11.59 0.39 17.55
N ASN A 290 12.81 -0.02 17.89
CA ASN A 290 14.02 0.79 17.85
C ASN A 290 14.91 0.52 16.63
N ARG A 291 14.69 -0.50 15.79
CA ARG A 291 15.58 -0.68 14.63
C ARG A 291 15.28 0.29 13.48
N PRO A 292 16.32 0.81 12.82
CA PRO A 292 16.19 1.56 11.58
C PRO A 292 15.51 0.71 10.50
N PHE A 293 14.79 1.40 9.60
CA PHE A 293 14.05 0.79 8.48
C PHE A 293 14.93 -0.21 7.71
N PRO A 294 14.44 -1.44 7.47
CA PRO A 294 15.28 -2.51 6.96
C PRO A 294 15.63 -2.24 5.50
N ALA A 295 16.93 -2.09 5.23
CA ALA A 295 17.45 -2.04 3.86
C ALA A 295 17.33 -3.38 3.13
N TYR A 296 17.28 -4.48 3.88
CA TYR A 296 17.02 -5.83 3.39
C TYR A 296 15.79 -6.40 4.08
N PHE A 297 14.92 -7.04 3.32
CA PHE A 297 13.58 -7.38 3.77
C PHE A 297 13.48 -8.72 4.48
N ASN A 298 12.49 -8.80 5.39
CA ASN A 298 12.29 -9.95 6.24
C ASN A 298 11.56 -11.08 5.48
N PRO A 299 12.04 -12.34 5.55
CA PRO A 299 11.34 -13.47 4.95
C PRO A 299 10.00 -13.81 5.63
N ASN A 300 9.70 -13.33 6.84
CA ASN A 300 8.45 -13.66 7.55
C ASN A 300 7.23 -12.87 7.04
N VAL A 301 6.99 -12.92 5.73
CA VAL A 301 5.86 -12.27 5.07
C VAL A 301 4.50 -12.86 5.49
N SER A 302 4.50 -14.08 6.06
CA SER A 302 3.32 -14.74 6.63
C SER A 302 2.73 -14.02 7.85
N ALA A 303 3.50 -13.17 8.53
CA ALA A 303 3.01 -12.38 9.66
C ALA A 303 1.98 -11.31 9.25
N VAL A 304 1.88 -10.99 7.94
CA VAL A 304 1.00 -9.94 7.44
C VAL A 304 -0.45 -10.41 7.44
N PRO A 305 -1.36 -9.70 8.13
CA PRO A 305 -2.78 -10.00 8.13
C PRO A 305 -3.39 -10.03 6.72
N VAL A 306 -4.14 -11.10 6.42
CA VAL A 306 -4.81 -11.30 5.12
C VAL A 306 -5.69 -10.11 4.70
N PRO A 307 -6.48 -9.46 5.58
CA PRO A 307 -7.30 -8.30 5.20
C PRO A 307 -6.51 -7.13 4.59
N LEU A 308 -5.28 -6.88 5.06
CA LEU A 308 -4.41 -5.83 4.50
C LEU A 308 -3.97 -6.18 3.09
N LEU A 309 -3.62 -7.43 2.85
CA LEU A 309 -3.17 -7.91 1.55
C LEU A 309 -4.31 -7.92 0.52
N LYS A 310 -5.51 -8.34 0.93
CA LYS A 310 -6.71 -8.26 0.07
C LYS A 310 -6.92 -6.82 -0.42
N LEU A 311 -6.93 -5.85 0.48
CA LEU A 311 -7.07 -4.43 0.12
C LEU A 311 -5.95 -3.97 -0.82
N ALA A 312 -4.69 -4.34 -0.53
CA ALA A 312 -3.57 -3.96 -1.37
C ALA A 312 -3.66 -4.58 -2.79
N TYR A 313 -3.98 -5.87 -2.94
CA TYR A 313 -4.20 -6.49 -4.24
C TYR A 313 -5.38 -5.88 -4.99
N ASN A 314 -6.44 -5.49 -4.27
CA ASN A 314 -7.58 -4.79 -4.87
C ASN A 314 -7.19 -3.40 -5.39
N ILE A 315 -6.24 -2.71 -4.74
CA ILE A 315 -5.69 -1.45 -5.25
C ILE A 315 -4.86 -1.70 -6.51
N LEU A 316 -4.00 -2.72 -6.51
CA LEU A 316 -3.19 -3.07 -7.70
C LEU A 316 -4.04 -3.48 -8.91
N SER A 317 -5.26 -3.97 -8.66
CA SER A 317 -6.18 -4.44 -9.69
C SER A 317 -7.13 -3.36 -10.21
N ILE A 318 -7.17 -2.18 -9.60
CA ILE A 318 -8.29 -1.25 -9.78
C ILE A 318 -8.47 -0.77 -11.23
N ASN A 319 -7.36 -0.55 -11.93
CA ASN A 319 -7.38 -0.15 -13.34
C ASN A 319 -7.54 -1.34 -14.30
N LEU A 320 -7.55 -2.58 -13.78
CA LEU A 320 -7.80 -3.79 -14.56
C LEU A 320 -9.29 -4.06 -14.76
N HIS A 321 -10.13 -3.49 -13.89
CA HIS A 321 -11.58 -3.60 -13.96
C HIS A 321 -12.23 -2.39 -14.67
N SER A 322 -11.47 -1.33 -14.95
CA SER A 322 -12.00 -0.11 -15.57
C SER A 322 -12.23 -0.31 -17.06
N VAL A 323 -13.29 0.31 -17.61
CA VAL A 323 -13.66 0.26 -19.04
C VAL A 323 -12.54 0.82 -19.95
N GLN A 324 -11.50 1.46 -19.39
CA GLN A 324 -10.37 2.03 -20.13
C GLN A 324 -9.47 1.00 -20.80
N GLU A 325 -9.46 -0.28 -20.40
CA GLU A 325 -8.84 -1.33 -21.25
C GLU A 325 -9.54 -1.45 -22.62
N ARG A 326 -10.84 -1.11 -22.72
CA ARG A 326 -11.58 -1.10 -24.00
C ARG A 326 -11.38 0.17 -24.82
N GLN A 327 -10.86 1.25 -24.23
CA GLN A 327 -10.77 2.56 -24.88
C GLN A 327 -9.35 3.14 -24.99
N SER A 328 -8.33 2.53 -24.38
CA SER A 328 -6.94 2.95 -24.57
C SER A 328 -6.39 2.42 -25.89
N PRO A 329 -6.06 3.28 -26.88
CA PRO A 329 -5.11 2.91 -27.90
C PRO A 329 -3.74 2.91 -27.23
N ARG A 330 -3.35 1.80 -26.61
CA ARG A 330 -1.92 1.58 -26.36
C ARG A 330 -1.25 1.56 -27.73
N ARG A 331 -0.52 2.63 -28.07
CA ARG A 331 0.62 2.68 -28.98
C ARG A 331 0.94 4.14 -29.28
N PHE A 332 2.08 4.62 -28.79
CA PHE A 332 2.91 5.43 -29.68
C PHE A 332 3.22 4.53 -30.88
N GLY A 333 2.60 4.82 -32.02
CA GLY A 333 2.92 4.15 -33.27
C GLY A 333 4.37 4.46 -33.61
N SER A 334 5.24 3.47 -33.47
CA SER A 334 6.52 3.46 -34.17
C SER A 334 6.22 3.21 -35.65
N SER A 335 6.32 4.25 -36.47
CA SER A 335 6.78 4.11 -37.85
C SER A 335 8.29 4.27 -37.86
#